data_AF-A0A7C3H2Y5-F1
#
_entry.id   AF-A0A7C3H2Y5-F1
#
_cell.length_a   1.000
_cell.length_b   1.000
_cell.length_c   1.000
_cell.angle_alpha   90.00
_cell.angle_beta   90.00
_cell.angle_gamma   90.00
#
_symmetry.space_group_name_H-M   'P 1'
#
loop_
_entity.id
_entity.type
_entity.pdbx_description
1 polymer ?
#
loop_
_entity_poly.entity_id
_entity_poly.type
_entity_poly.pdbx_seq_one_letter_code
_entity_poly.pdbx_strand_id
1 'polypeptide(L)'
;MVDQMGYKSLLLVPVIMRGEAIGLLGADSVDEIHEFSEREINLVRAVADQLGLAMEHQRLLEETRTLLEQAQARARRERLLREFTARLRGLTDPDAVARTAVRELGAALGRPAFIRLGDSAQ
;
A
#
# COMPACT_ATOMS: atom_id res chain seq x y z
N MET A 1 -36.57 9.66 7.50
CA MET A 1 -35.39 10.05 6.70
C MET A 1 -35.54 9.72 5.21
N VAL A 2 -36.43 8.79 4.80
CA VAL A 2 -36.70 8.49 3.37
C VAL A 2 -37.61 9.55 2.71
N ASP A 3 -38.47 10.21 3.49
CA ASP A 3 -39.46 11.19 2.99
C ASP A 3 -38.89 12.56 2.58
N GLN A 4 -37.61 12.84 2.90
CA GLN A 4 -36.94 14.10 2.53
C GLN A 4 -36.20 14.03 1.19
N MET A 5 -36.06 12.84 0.60
CA MET A 5 -35.34 12.64 -0.68
C MET A 5 -36.25 12.27 -1.86
N GLY A 6 -37.57 12.16 -1.64
CA GLY A 6 -38.54 11.87 -2.70
C GLY A 6 -38.64 10.39 -3.13
N TYR A 7 -37.93 9.48 -2.45
CA TYR A 7 -38.01 8.04 -2.71
C TYR A 7 -39.34 7.49 -2.22
N LYS A 8 -40.10 6.86 -3.13
CA LYS A 8 -41.34 6.13 -2.84
C LYS A 8 -41.10 4.66 -2.55
N SER A 9 -40.00 4.08 -3.04
CA SER A 9 -39.58 2.72 -2.74
C SER A 9 -38.07 2.59 -2.82
N LEU A 10 -37.48 1.71 -2.01
CA LEU A 10 -36.03 1.52 -1.92
C LEU A 10 -35.70 0.06 -1.64
N LEU A 11 -34.83 -0.52 -2.46
CA LEU A 11 -34.17 -1.80 -2.25
C LEU A 11 -32.72 -1.52 -1.87
N LEU A 12 -32.27 -2.08 -0.75
CA LEU A 12 -30.88 -2.00 -0.31
C LEU A 12 -30.33 -3.41 -0.08
N VAL A 13 -29.15 -3.68 -0.61
CA VAL A 13 -28.42 -4.93 -0.45
C VAL A 13 -27.02 -4.62 0.09
N PRO A 14 -26.53 -5.34 1.11
CA PRO A 14 -25.18 -5.13 1.61
C PRO A 14 -24.13 -5.60 0.60
N VAL A 15 -23.08 -4.80 0.45
CA VAL A 15 -21.85 -5.22 -0.24
C VAL A 15 -20.96 -5.89 0.80
N ILE A 16 -20.73 -7.20 0.65
CA ILE A 16 -19.97 -8.00 1.61
C ILE A 16 -18.54 -8.22 1.12
N MET A 17 -17.57 -7.89 1.96
CA MET A 17 -16.16 -8.18 1.74
C MET A 17 -15.63 -8.96 2.95
N ARG A 18 -15.09 -10.16 2.73
CA ARG A 18 -14.56 -11.05 3.79
C ARG A 18 -15.54 -11.35 4.94
N GLY A 19 -16.83 -11.41 4.64
CA GLY A 19 -17.89 -11.68 5.63
C GLY A 19 -18.36 -10.43 6.39
N GLU A 20 -17.81 -9.26 6.09
CA GLU A 20 -18.21 -7.98 6.69
C GLU A 20 -18.95 -7.11 5.67
N ALA A 21 -20.00 -6.42 6.12
CA ALA A 21 -20.71 -5.44 5.30
C ALA A 21 -19.91 -4.14 5.24
N ILE A 22 -19.35 -3.82 4.08
CA ILE A 22 -18.53 -2.62 3.85
C ILE A 22 -19.31 -1.46 3.23
N GLY A 23 -20.56 -1.71 2.84
CA GLY A 23 -21.43 -0.70 2.24
C GLY A 23 -22.78 -1.27 1.84
N LEU A 24 -23.56 -0.43 1.16
CA LEU A 24 -24.88 -0.76 0.63
C LEU A 24 -24.93 -0.43 -0.86
N LEU A 25 -25.48 -1.34 -1.65
CA LEU A 25 -25.91 -1.10 -3.03
C LEU A 25 -27.43 -0.94 -3.03
N GLY A 26 -27.93 0.09 -3.70
CA GLY A 26 -29.35 0.42 -3.69
C GLY A 26 -29.96 0.60 -5.07
N ALA A 27 -31.26 0.34 -5.16
CA ALA A 27 -32.12 0.75 -6.26
C ALA A 27 -33.36 1.43 -5.68
N ASP A 28 -33.76 2.55 -6.26
CA ASP A 28 -34.85 3.38 -5.80
C ASP A 28 -35.92 3.58 -6.88
N SER A 29 -37.14 3.90 -6.44
CA SER A 29 -38.20 4.44 -7.27
C SER A 29 -38.72 5.72 -6.62
N VAL A 30 -38.68 6.83 -7.36
CA VAL A 30 -39.15 8.16 -6.93
C VAL A 30 -40.52 8.51 -7.51
N ASP A 31 -40.85 7.97 -8.69
CA ASP A 31 -42.04 8.35 -9.44
C ASP A 31 -43.29 7.61 -8.95
N GLU A 32 -43.15 6.33 -8.61
CA GLU A 32 -44.24 5.48 -8.10
C GLU A 32 -43.80 4.52 -7.00
N ILE A 33 -44.79 4.02 -6.24
CA ILE A 33 -44.54 2.90 -5.32
C ILE A 33 -44.25 1.67 -6.16
N HIS A 34 -43.08 1.08 -5.98
CA HIS A 34 -42.60 -0.08 -6.73
C HIS A 34 -42.34 -1.24 -5.79
N GLU A 35 -42.96 -2.39 -6.09
CA GLU A 35 -42.66 -3.64 -5.42
C GLU A 35 -41.59 -4.38 -6.23
N PHE A 36 -40.36 -4.40 -5.72
CA PHE A 36 -39.26 -5.07 -6.38
C PHE A 36 -39.53 -6.58 -6.48
N SER A 37 -39.52 -7.08 -7.71
CA SER A 37 -39.63 -8.51 -7.99
C SER A 37 -38.41 -9.28 -7.52
N GLU A 38 -38.57 -10.57 -7.28
CA GLU A 38 -37.45 -11.50 -6.99
C GLU A 38 -36.33 -11.41 -8.03
N ARG A 39 -36.65 -11.17 -9.31
CA ARG A 39 -35.62 -11.00 -10.34
C ARG A 39 -34.78 -9.75 -10.14
N GLU A 40 -35.40 -8.63 -9.80
CA GLU A 40 -34.70 -7.37 -9.51
C GLU A 40 -33.85 -7.49 -8.25
N ILE A 41 -34.40 -8.09 -7.19
CA ILE A 41 -33.68 -8.33 -5.94
C ILE A 41 -32.45 -9.21 -6.20
N ASN A 42 -32.61 -10.30 -6.95
CA ASN A 42 -31.50 -11.21 -7.25
C ASN A 42 -30.44 -10.57 -8.17
N LEU A 43 -30.84 -9.68 -9.07
CA LEU A 43 -29.90 -8.92 -9.88
C LEU A 43 -29.06 -7.97 -9.01
N VAL A 44 -29.69 -7.17 -8.15
CA VAL A 44 -28.98 -6.23 -7.26
C VAL A 44 -28.06 -7.00 -6.31
N ARG A 45 -28.50 -8.17 -5.79
CA ARG A 45 -27.65 -9.08 -5.01
C ARG A 45 -26.42 -9.56 -5.77
N ALA A 46 -26.61 -10.07 -6.99
CA ALA A 46 -25.50 -10.56 -7.80
C ALA A 46 -24.48 -9.44 -8.09
N VAL A 47 -24.92 -8.21 -8.31
CA VAL A 47 -24.03 -7.06 -8.50
C VAL A 47 -23.32 -6.69 -7.20
N ALA A 48 -24.01 -6.68 -6.06
CA ALA A 48 -23.40 -6.41 -4.76
C ALA A 48 -22.31 -7.45 -4.40
N ASP A 49 -22.56 -8.72 -4.71
CA ASP A 49 -21.58 -9.81 -4.53
C ASP A 49 -20.34 -9.59 -5.41
N GLN A 50 -20.52 -9.24 -6.69
CA GLN A 50 -19.41 -8.94 -7.58
C GLN A 50 -18.61 -7.72 -7.15
N LEU A 51 -19.27 -6.68 -6.63
CA LEU A 51 -18.59 -5.50 -6.08
C LEU A 51 -17.72 -5.87 -4.87
N GLY A 52 -18.24 -6.69 -3.95
CA GLY A 52 -17.48 -7.16 -2.79
C GLY A 52 -16.21 -7.92 -3.20
N LEU A 53 -16.32 -8.82 -4.20
CA LEU A 53 -15.18 -9.54 -4.76
C LEU A 53 -14.17 -8.60 -5.44
N ALA A 54 -14.65 -7.64 -6.23
CA ALA A 54 -13.80 -6.68 -6.93
C ALA A 54 -13.02 -5.78 -5.96
N MET A 55 -13.67 -5.35 -4.88
CA MET A 55 -13.03 -4.55 -3.82
C MET A 55 -11.95 -5.36 -3.08
N GLU A 56 -12.22 -6.63 -2.76
CA GLU A 56 -11.20 -7.49 -2.14
C GLU A 56 -9.99 -7.70 -3.07
N HIS A 57 -10.24 -7.88 -4.37
CA HIS A 57 -9.17 -8.00 -5.36
C HIS A 57 -8.31 -6.74 -5.42
N GLN A 58 -8.91 -5.55 -5.44
CA GLN A 58 -8.17 -4.28 -5.39
C GLN A 58 -7.33 -4.17 -4.11
N ARG A 59 -7.91 -4.49 -2.96
CA ARG A 59 -7.20 -4.48 -1.67
C ARG A 59 -5.97 -5.40 -1.69
N LEU A 60 -6.11 -6.62 -2.21
CA LEU A 60 -5.00 -7.58 -2.31
C LEU A 60 -3.91 -7.11 -3.28
N LEU A 61 -4.29 -6.47 -4.39
CA LEU A 61 -3.34 -5.89 -5.34
C LEU A 61 -2.53 -4.75 -4.71
N GLU A 62 -3.18 -3.86 -3.96
CA GLU A 62 -2.53 -2.77 -3.24
C GLU A 62 -1.56 -3.29 -2.16
N GLU A 63 -1.98 -4.31 -1.41
CA GLU A 63 -1.14 -4.97 -0.42
C GLU A 63 0.10 -5.60 -1.06
N THR A 64 -0.08 -6.33 -2.17
CA THR A 64 1.00 -6.94 -2.95
C THR A 64 1.97 -5.89 -3.48
N ARG A 65 1.45 -4.77 -4.01
CA ARG A 65 2.26 -3.66 -4.51
C ARG A 65 3.10 -3.02 -3.40
N THR A 66 2.50 -2.79 -2.24
CA THR A 66 3.19 -2.22 -1.08
C THR A 66 4.33 -3.13 -0.62
N LEU A 67 4.08 -4.45 -0.53
CA LEU A 67 5.11 -5.43 -0.16
C LEU A 67 6.25 -5.47 -1.17
N LEU A 68 5.95 -5.37 -2.47
CA LEU A 68 6.95 -5.32 -3.52
C LEU A 68 7.84 -4.07 -3.40
N GLU A 69 7.25 -2.90 -3.19
CA GLU A 69 7.99 -1.64 -3.00
C GLU A 69 8.91 -1.71 -1.78
N GLN A 70 8.44 -2.27 -0.66
CA GLN A 70 9.27 -2.49 0.53
C GLN A 70 10.41 -3.47 0.28
N ALA A 71 10.16 -4.59 -0.40
CA ALA A 71 11.19 -5.57 -0.74
C ALA A 71 12.27 -4.96 -1.66
N GLN A 72 11.87 -4.16 -2.64
CA GLN A 72 12.79 -3.44 -3.52
C GLN A 72 13.63 -2.43 -2.76
N ALA A 73 13.04 -1.66 -1.84
CA ALA A 73 13.76 -0.71 -0.99
C ALA A 73 14.82 -1.42 -0.11
N ARG A 74 14.45 -2.56 0.49
CA ARG A 74 15.38 -3.40 1.28
C ARG A 74 16.53 -3.92 0.41
N ALA A 75 16.21 -4.50 -0.75
CA ALA A 75 17.22 -5.02 -1.69
C ALA A 75 18.16 -3.92 -2.21
N ARG A 76 17.67 -2.69 -2.37
CA ARG A 76 18.51 -1.53 -2.74
C ARG A 76 19.47 -1.17 -1.61
N ARG A 77 18.98 -1.11 -0.37
CA ARG A 77 19.82 -0.83 0.81
C ARG A 77 20.91 -1.87 1.00
N GLU A 78 20.57 -3.16 0.89
CA GLU A 78 21.54 -4.25 1.00
C GLU A 78 22.61 -4.20 -0.09
N ARG A 79 22.23 -3.89 -1.34
CA ARG A 79 23.19 -3.72 -2.44
C ARG A 79 24.19 -2.60 -2.15
N LEU A 80 23.72 -1.43 -1.72
CA LEU A 80 24.58 -0.32 -1.35
C LEU A 80 25.58 -0.70 -0.24
N LEU A 81 25.11 -1.40 0.80
CA LEU A 81 25.98 -1.86 1.88
C LEU A 81 27.04 -2.86 1.37
N ARG A 82 26.65 -3.83 0.53
CA ARG A 82 27.58 -4.80 -0.04
C ARG A 82 28.64 -4.15 -0.92
N GLU A 83 28.25 -3.21 -1.78
CA GLU A 83 29.18 -2.45 -2.64
C GLU A 83 30.18 -1.63 -1.82
N PHE A 84 29.70 -1.02 -0.73
CA PHE A 84 30.55 -0.29 0.20
C PHE A 84 31.56 -1.22 0.87
N THR A 85 31.10 -2.32 1.46
CA THR A 85 31.98 -3.32 2.09
C THR A 85 32.99 -3.91 1.10
N ALA A 86 32.59 -4.20 -0.14
CA ALA A 86 33.48 -4.75 -1.16
C ALA A 86 34.63 -3.79 -1.51
N ARG A 87 34.34 -2.48 -1.62
CA ARG A 87 35.37 -1.45 -1.89
C ARG A 87 36.31 -1.23 -0.72
N LEU A 88 35.81 -1.31 0.52
CA LEU A 88 36.66 -1.21 1.70
C LEU A 88 37.57 -2.42 1.90
N ARG A 89 37.14 -3.63 1.51
CA ARG A 89 37.87 -4.88 1.75
C ARG A 89 39.27 -4.93 1.10
N GLY A 90 39.52 -4.12 0.07
CA GLY A 90 40.83 -3.99 -0.59
C GLY A 90 41.79 -2.99 0.06
N LEU A 91 41.37 -2.27 1.09
CA LEU A 91 42.17 -1.26 1.78
C LEU A 91 42.75 -1.85 3.08
N THR A 92 44.07 -1.87 3.20
CA THR A 92 44.80 -2.32 4.40
C THR A 92 45.22 -1.17 5.31
N ASP A 93 45.09 0.08 4.86
CA ASP A 93 45.40 1.29 5.64
C ASP A 93 44.11 1.83 6.33
N PRO A 94 44.06 1.90 7.67
CA PRO A 94 42.94 2.46 8.43
C PRO A 94 42.53 3.86 7.99
N ASP A 95 43.48 4.72 7.63
CA ASP A 95 43.19 6.09 7.20
C ASP A 95 42.58 6.10 5.78
N ALA A 96 43.06 5.22 4.89
CA ALA A 96 42.48 5.03 3.57
C ALA A 96 41.04 4.50 3.64
N VAL A 97 40.75 3.59 4.57
CA VAL A 97 39.40 3.09 4.85
C VAL A 97 38.48 4.21 5.29
N ALA A 98 38.88 5.01 6.29
CA ALA A 98 38.06 6.10 6.83
C ALA A 98 37.76 7.19 5.77
N ARG A 99 38.78 7.63 5.03
CA ARG A 99 38.60 8.62 3.94
C ARG A 99 37.67 8.12 2.84
N THR A 100 37.81 6.85 2.46
CA THR A 100 36.96 6.23 1.42
C THR A 100 35.53 6.08 1.91
N ALA A 101 35.33 5.66 3.16
CA ALA A 101 34.02 5.53 3.78
C ALA A 101 33.23 6.85 3.76
N VAL A 102 33.87 7.96 4.18
CA VAL A 102 33.25 9.29 4.20
C VAL A 102 32.87 9.76 2.81
N ARG A 103 33.78 9.62 1.83
CA ARG A 103 33.55 10.05 0.46
C ARG A 103 32.36 9.31 -0.17
N GLU A 104 32.32 7.99 -0.03
CA GLU A 104 31.25 7.17 -0.59
C GLU A 104 29.91 7.43 0.07
N LEU A 105 29.88 7.59 1.40
CA LEU A 105 28.66 7.94 2.12
C LEU A 105 28.13 9.30 1.68
N GLY A 106 29.02 10.29 1.50
CA GLY A 106 28.63 11.61 1.02
C GLY A 106 28.06 11.59 -0.40
N ALA A 107 28.71 10.83 -1.30
CA ALA A 107 28.23 10.64 -2.67
C ALA A 107 26.86 9.94 -2.70
N ALA A 108 26.66 8.88 -1.91
CA ALA A 108 25.40 8.13 -1.86
C ALA A 108 24.23 8.96 -1.32
N LEU A 109 24.49 9.90 -0.41
CA LEU A 109 23.49 10.76 0.21
C LEU A 109 23.30 12.12 -0.50
N GLY A 110 24.15 12.43 -1.49
CA GLY A 110 24.17 13.73 -2.16
C GLY A 110 24.45 14.89 -1.22
N ARG A 111 25.20 14.67 -0.14
CA ARG A 111 25.49 15.67 0.91
C ARG A 111 26.83 15.38 1.59
N PRO A 112 27.49 16.38 2.21
CA PRO A 112 28.73 16.14 2.95
C PRO A 112 28.53 15.10 4.07
N ALA A 113 29.52 14.23 4.24
CA ALA A 113 29.61 13.27 5.34
C ALA A 113 30.93 13.48 6.09
N PHE A 114 31.01 13.04 7.35
CA PHE A 114 32.23 13.08 8.14
C PHE A 114 32.31 11.84 9.05
N ILE A 115 33.52 11.49 9.47
CA ILE A 115 33.80 10.48 10.48
C ILE A 115 34.73 11.10 11.53
N ARG A 116 34.44 10.86 12.81
CA ARG A 116 35.35 11.22 13.91
C ARG A 116 35.76 9.92 14.59
N LEU A 117 37.00 9.51 14.36
CA LEU A 117 37.58 8.38 15.09
C LEU A 117 37.95 8.88 16.49
N GLY A 118 37.59 8.12 17.53
CA GLY A 118 38.01 8.44 18.89
C GLY A 118 39.49 8.09 19.06
N ASP A 119 40.23 8.94 19.78
CA ASP A 119 41.60 8.62 20.16
C ASP A 119 41.59 7.32 20.97
N SER A 120 42.12 6.26 20.35
CA SER A 120 42.51 5.07 21.09
C SER A 120 43.85 5.40 21.73
N ALA A 121 43.86 5.42 23.06
CA ALA A 121 44.99 5.58 23.98
C ALA A 121 45.34 7.04 24.38
N GLN A 122 45.20 7.28 25.70
CA GLN A 122 46.23 8.00 26.46
C GLN A 122 47.58 7.29 26.30
#